data_AF-A0A0F8ZVI7-F1
#
_entry.id   AF-A0A0F8ZVI7-F1
#
_cell.length_a   1.000
_cell.length_b   1.000
_cell.length_c   1.000
_cell.angle_alpha   90.00
_cell.angle_beta   90.00
_cell.angle_gamma   90.00
#
_symmetry.space_group_name_H-M   'P 1'
#
loop_
_entity.id
_entity.type
_entity.pdbx_description
1 polymer ?
#
loop_
_entity_poly.entity_id
_entity_poly.type
_entity_poly.pdbx_seq_one_letter_code
_entity_poly.pdbx_strand_id
1 'polypeptide(L)' 'MEGIRIIKHDYCTKEAFFNPICILGMPGIADVGKFALDSLIGQLDAKNLMDIIFDDYPAGAIVDDSLLSAPKAEILYW' A
#
# COMPACT_ATOMS: atom_id res chain seq x y z
N MET A 1 -4.61 -5.44 -18.06
CA MET A 1 -5.59 -4.49 -17.49
C MET A 1 -5.06 -3.13 -17.84
N GLU A 2 -5.70 -2.43 -18.78
CA GLU A 2 -5.38 -1.02 -19.03
C GLU A 2 -5.66 -0.23 -17.74
N GLY A 3 -4.86 0.79 -17.43
CA GLY A 3 -5.11 1.66 -16.28
C GLY A 3 -4.44 1.30 -14.95
N ILE A 4 -3.75 0.15 -14.84
CA ILE A 4 -3.13 -0.30 -13.58
C ILE A 4 -1.69 -0.75 -13.83
N ARG A 5 -0.76 -0.16 -13.06
CA ARG A 5 0.63 -0.58 -13.00
C ARG A 5 0.94 -1.17 -11.62
N ILE A 6 1.54 -2.35 -11.59
CA ILE A 6 1.96 -3.02 -10.35
C ILE A 6 3.49 -3.03 -10.27
N ILE A 7 4.03 -2.64 -9.12
CA ILE A 7 5.46 -2.74 -8.80
C ILE A 7 5.59 -3.75 -7.65
N LYS A 8 6.26 -4.89 -7.90
CA LYS A 8 6.49 -5.90 -6.86
C LYS A 8 7.77 -5.60 -6.10
N HIS A 9 7.70 -5.67 -4.77
CA HIS A 9 8.84 -5.46 -3.88
C HIS A 9 9.32 -6.76 -3.23
N ASP A 10 8.41 -7.73 -3.06
CA ASP A 10 8.74 -9.05 -2.49
C ASP A 10 8.02 -10.20 -3.21
N TYR A 11 8.50 -11.42 -3.02
CA TYR A 11 7.98 -12.65 -3.59
C TYR A 11 7.63 -13.66 -2.49
N CYS A 12 6.35 -13.73 -2.15
CA CYS A 12 5.80 -14.75 -1.27
C CYS A 12 5.05 -15.81 -2.08
N THR A 13 5.16 -17.08 -1.67
CA THR A 13 4.33 -18.14 -2.26
C THR A 13 2.92 -18.10 -1.65
N LYS A 14 1.93 -18.68 -2.35
CA LYS A 14 0.55 -18.69 -1.84
C LYS A 14 0.45 -19.45 -0.51
N GLU A 15 1.29 -20.46 -0.34
CA GLU A 15 1.35 -21.30 0.86
C GLU A 15 1.88 -20.53 2.08
N ALA A 16 2.53 -19.37 1.87
CA ALA A 16 2.93 -18.48 2.96
C ALA A 16 1.73 -17.82 3.67
N PHE A 17 0.55 -17.78 3.02
CA PHE A 17 -0.65 -17.15 3.57
C PHE A 17 -1.73 -18.19 3.87
N PHE A 18 -1.86 -18.58 5.14
CA PHE A 18 -2.91 -19.50 5.57
C PHE A 18 -4.08 -18.72 6.21
N ASN A 19 -5.19 -18.61 5.48
CA ASN A 19 -6.41 -17.89 5.89
C ASN A 19 -6.13 -16.45 6.40
N PRO A 20 -5.49 -15.59 5.59
CA PRO A 20 -5.11 -14.25 6.01
C PRO A 20 -6.34 -13.36 6.22
N ILE A 21 -6.22 -12.40 7.14
CA ILE A 21 -7.20 -11.32 7.31
C ILE A 21 -6.72 -10.12 6.51
N CYS A 22 -7.56 -9.63 5.62
CA CYS A 22 -7.30 -8.39 4.89
C CYS A 22 -7.83 -7.20 5.68
N ILE A 23 -6.96 -6.22 5.96
CA ILE A 23 -7.31 -4.95 6.61
C ILE A 23 -7.13 -3.85 5.57
N LEU A 24 -8.16 -3.04 5.36
CA LEU A 24 -8.16 -1.94 4.38
C LEU A 24 -8.24 -0.59 5.09
N GLY A 25 -7.30 0.30 4.81
CA GLY A 25 -7.20 1.64 5.40
C GLY A 25 -6.73 2.67 4.38
N MET A 26 -7.60 2.98 3.42
CA MET A 26 -7.34 4.03 2.41
C MET A 26 -7.64 5.43 2.98
N PRO A 27 -7.07 6.51 2.40
CA PRO A 27 -7.45 7.88 2.75
C PRO A 27 -8.97 8.11 2.64
N GLY A 28 -9.54 8.87 3.57
CA GLY A 28 -11.00 8.99 3.73
C GLY A 28 -11.42 10.08 4.70
N ILE A 29 -12.61 9.99 5.29
CA ILE A 29 -13.10 11.01 6.23
C ILE A 29 -12.15 11.09 7.44
N ALA A 30 -11.51 12.26 7.59
CA ALA A 30 -10.54 12.57 8.64
C ALA A 30 -9.38 11.56 8.74
N ASP A 31 -9.12 10.79 7.66
CA ASP A 31 -8.06 9.78 7.57
C ASP A 31 -8.01 8.76 8.72
N VAL A 32 -9.14 8.53 9.41
CA VAL A 32 -9.19 7.66 10.60
C VAL A 32 -8.73 6.24 10.27
N GLY A 33 -9.23 5.67 9.17
CA GLY A 33 -8.86 4.33 8.74
C GLY A 33 -7.39 4.22 8.32
N LYS A 34 -6.87 5.25 7.63
CA LYS A 34 -5.48 5.32 7.19
C LYS A 34 -4.54 5.41 8.39
N PHE A 35 -4.80 6.31 9.35
CA PHE A 35 -3.97 6.42 10.56
C PHE A 35 -4.01 5.17 11.44
N ALA A 36 -5.16 4.52 11.57
CA ALA A 36 -5.26 3.26 12.30
C ALA A 36 -4.42 2.16 11.64
N LEU A 37 -4.46 2.06 10.31
CA LEU A 37 -3.65 1.11 9.55
C LEU A 37 -2.15 1.45 9.61
N ASP A 38 -1.77 2.71 9.49
CA ASP A 38 -0.36 3.15 9.58
C ASP A 38 0.24 2.83 10.96
N SER A 39 -0.55 2.98 12.02
CA SER A 39 -0.15 2.54 13.36
C SER A 39 0.06 1.03 13.43
N LEU A 40 -0.80 0.22 12.79
CA LEU A 40 -0.63 -1.24 12.76
C LEU A 40 0.59 -1.65 11.94
N ILE A 41 0.84 -1.00 10.81
CA ILE A 41 2.02 -1.25 9.97
C ILE A 41 3.30 -1.07 10.80
N GLY A 42 3.41 0.05 11.52
CA GLY A 42 4.58 0.32 12.39
C GLY A 42 4.70 -0.63 13.57
N GLN A 43 3.59 -1.04 14.18
CA GLN A 43 3.58 -1.96 15.33
C GLN A 43 3.91 -3.41 14.96
N LEU A 44 3.50 -3.84 13.77
CA LEU A 44 3.71 -5.19 13.28
C LEU A 44 5.03 -5.33 12.50
N ASP A 45 5.73 -4.23 12.17
CA ASP A 45 6.88 -4.27 11.24
C ASP A 45 6.48 -4.89 9.88
N ALA A 46 5.32 -4.47 9.37
CA ALA A 46 4.76 -5.00 8.14
C ALA A 46 5.64 -4.64 6.93
N LYS A 47 5.79 -5.58 6.01
CA LYS A 47 6.66 -5.48 4.83
C LYS A 47 5.84 -5.17 3.58
N ASN A 48 6.37 -4.29 2.74
CA ASN A 48 5.75 -3.97 1.46
C ASN A 48 5.92 -5.16 0.48
N LEU A 49 4.80 -5.75 0.07
CA LEU A 49 4.73 -6.82 -0.92
C LEU A 49 4.74 -6.25 -2.34
N MET A 50 3.86 -5.26 -2.58
CA MET A 50 3.70 -4.60 -3.87
C MET A 50 3.01 -3.24 -3.74
N ASP A 51 3.34 -2.37 -4.69
CA ASP A 51 2.63 -1.13 -4.95
C ASP A 51 1.71 -1.27 -6.17
N ILE A 52 0.58 -0.59 -6.12
CA ILE A 52 -0.40 -0.50 -7.20
C ILE A 52 -0.60 0.99 -7.54
N ILE A 53 -0.32 1.34 -8.78
CA ILE A 53 -0.49 2.68 -9.33
C ILE A 53 -1.65 2.63 -10.32
N PHE A 54 -2.61 3.53 -10.14
CA PHE A 54 -3.78 3.66 -11.00
C PHE A 54 -3.61 4.88 -11.90
N ASP A 55 -3.96 4.76 -13.17
CA ASP A 55 -3.93 5.90 -14.11
C ASP A 55 -4.99 6.96 -13.76
N ASP A 56 -6.02 6.58 -12.99
CA ASP A 56 -7.07 7.46 -12.47
C ASP A 56 -6.62 8.30 -11.26
N TYR A 57 -5.44 8.02 -10.68
CA TYR A 57 -4.91 8.88 -9.64
C TYR A 57 -4.51 10.24 -10.23
N PRO A 58 -4.63 11.32 -9.43
CA PRO A 58 -4.27 12.65 -9.90
C PRO A 58 -2.85 12.66 -10.48
N ALA A 59 -2.68 13.32 -11.63
CA ALA A 59 -1.37 13.55 -12.25
C ALA A 59 -0.54 14.50 -11.35
N GLY A 60 0.08 13.93 -10.34
CA GLY A 60 0.86 14.62 -9.32
C GLY A 60 1.94 13.71 -8.77
N ALA A 61 2.83 14.29 -7.99
CA ALA A 61 3.86 13.57 -7.28
C ALA A 61 3.82 13.93 -5.80
N ILE A 62 4.07 12.93 -4.96
CA ILE A 62 4.26 13.11 -3.52
C ILE A 62 5.76 13.32 -3.32
N VAL A 63 6.11 14.44 -2.69
CA VAL A 63 7.48 14.75 -2.29
C VAL A 63 7.56 14.60 -0.78
N ASP A 64 8.33 13.64 -0.31
CA ASP A 64 8.56 13.38 1.10
C ASP A 64 10.04 13.07 1.32
N ASP A 65 10.66 13.67 2.35
CA ASP A 65 12.11 13.56 2.61
C ASP A 65 13.01 13.73 1.37
N SER A 66 12.66 14.68 0.49
CA SER A 66 13.33 14.92 -0.82
C SER A 66 13.26 13.76 -1.82
N LEU A 67 12.45 12.74 -1.54
CA LEU A 67 12.12 11.64 -2.44
C LEU A 67 10.84 11.96 -3.20
N LEU A 68 10.87 11.73 -4.51
CA LEU A 68 9.73 11.90 -5.39
C LEU A 68 9.05 10.53 -5.60
N SER A 69 7.74 10.45 -5.37
CA SER A 69 6.96 9.25 -5.64
C SER A 69 5.64 9.57 -6.33
N ALA A 70 5.11 8.62 -7.10
CA ALA A 70 3.76 8.70 -7.65
C ALA A 70 2.75 8.28 -6.56
N PRO A 71 1.51 8.84 -6.55
CA PRO A 71 0.43 8.31 -5.75
C PRO A 71 0.24 6.81 -6.03
N LYS A 72 0.10 6.03 -4.97
CA LYS A 72 0.04 4.58 -5.03
C LYS A 72 -0.80 4.02 -3.89
N ALA A 73 -1.43 2.87 -4.12
CA ALA A 73 -1.92 2.00 -3.07
C ALA A 73 -0.85 0.92 -2.80
N GLU A 74 -0.77 0.45 -1.57
CA GLU A 74 0.26 -0.50 -1.15
C GLU A 74 -0.41 -1.73 -0.54
N ILE A 75 0.12 -2.91 -0.87
CA ILE A 75 -0.22 -4.16 -0.20
C ILE A 75 0.97 -4.54 0.66
N LEU A 76 0.73 -4.62 1.97
CA LEU A 76 1.71 -5.04 2.95
C LEU A 76 1.30 -6.38 3.56
N TYR A 77 2.28 -7.07 4.12
CA TYR A 77 2.08 -8.30 4.87
C TYR A 77 2.93 -8.31 6.12
N TRP A 78 2.52 -9.11 7.09
CA TRP A 78 3.22 -9.36 8.34
C TRP A 78 3.14 -10.85 8.65
#